data_AF-A0A943S834-F1
#
_entry.id   AF-A0A943S834-F1
#
_cell.length_a   1.000
_cell.length_b   1.000
_cell.length_c   1.000
_cell.angle_alpha   90.00
_cell.angle_beta   90.00
_cell.angle_gamma   90.00
#
_symmetry.space_group_name_H-M   'P 1'
#
loop_
_entity.id
_entity.type
_entity.pdbx_description
1 polymer ?
#
loop_
_entity_poly.entity_id
_entity_poly.type
_entity_poly.pdbx_seq_one_letter_code
_entity_poly.pdbx_strand_id
1 'polypeptide(L)' 'MSGRVNVLYGLNQGDRIMVTRGKEKKKATVVKEYPFHILMDWGKYRSSVNKVDVYTGDVKLARI' A
#
# COMPACT_ATOMS: atom_id res chain seq x y z
N MET A 1 -6.25 13.30 -17.61
CA MET A 1 -5.10 12.90 -16.77
C MET A 1 -4.84 11.41 -17.00
N SER A 2 -3.87 11.06 -17.84
CA SER A 2 -3.54 9.65 -18.16
C SER A 2 -2.29 9.23 -17.38
N GLY A 3 -2.43 9.12 -16.06
CA GLY A 3 -1.43 8.52 -15.18
C GLY A 3 -1.81 7.06 -14.96
N ARG A 4 -0.89 6.12 -15.18
CA ARG A 4 -1.12 4.68 -14.99
C ARG A 4 -1.55 4.43 -13.54
N VAL A 5 -2.85 4.35 -13.26
CA VAL A 5 -3.37 3.93 -11.94
C VAL A 5 -3.13 2.43 -11.71
N ASN A 6 -2.81 1.70 -12.78
CA ASN A 6 -2.55 0.27 -12.79
C ASN A 6 -1.05 -0.05 -12.72
N VAL A 7 -0.33 0.58 -11.79
CA VAL A 7 1.08 0.22 -11.52
C VAL A 7 1.08 -0.98 -10.58
N LEU A 8 1.73 -2.06 -11.02
CA LEU A 8 2.13 -3.16 -10.14
C LEU A 8 3.31 -2.65 -9.30
N TYR A 9 3.13 -2.53 -8.00
CA TYR A 9 4.20 -2.16 -7.07
C TYR A 9 5.16 -3.33 -6.78
N GLY A 10 4.89 -4.49 -7.39
CA GLY A 10 5.68 -5.70 -7.27
C GLY A 10 5.72 -6.20 -5.82
N LEU A 11 4.63 -5.98 -5.08
CA LEU A 11 4.50 -6.38 -3.69
C LEU A 11 4.00 -7.82 -3.64
N ASN A 12 4.77 -8.69 -3.01
CA ASN A 12 4.41 -10.09 -2.85
C ASN A 12 3.61 -10.29 -1.56
N GLN A 13 2.79 -11.33 -1.54
CA GLN A 13 2.13 -11.76 -0.32
C GLN A 13 3.17 -12.10 0.74
N GLY A 14 3.02 -11.52 1.93
CA GLY A 14 3.96 -11.67 3.04
C GLY A 14 5.01 -10.54 3.15
N ASP A 15 5.13 -9.68 2.14
CA ASP A 15 6.06 -8.54 2.19
C ASP A 15 5.73 -7.63 3.37
N ARG A 16 6.75 -7.26 4.14
CA ARG A 16 6.61 -6.29 5.23
C ARG A 16 6.95 -4.90 4.72
N ILE A 17 6.03 -3.98 4.92
CA ILE A 17 6.14 -2.61 4.44
C ILE A 17 5.81 -1.61 5.54
N MET A 18 6.43 -0.44 5.46
CA MET A 18 6.06 0.74 6.20
C MET A 18 5.16 1.60 5.34
N VAL A 19 3.97 1.88 5.85
CA VAL A 19 3.01 2.78 5.24
C VAL A 19 3.04 4.10 5.99
N THR A 20 3.27 5.19 5.28
CA THR A 20 3.25 6.55 5.83
C THR A 20 2.06 7.30 5.26
N ARG A 21 1.20 7.84 6.12
CA ARG A 21 0.08 8.73 5.73
C ARG A 21 0.19 10.02 6.53
N GLY A 22 0.52 11.12 5.86
CA GLY A 22 0.86 12.37 6.55
C GLY A 22 2.05 12.18 7.52
N LYS A 23 1.81 12.40 8.82
CA LYS A 23 2.83 12.23 9.89
C LYS A 23 2.84 10.82 10.51
N GLU A 24 1.83 10.00 10.22
CA GLU A 24 1.70 8.67 10.81
C GLU A 24 2.47 7.64 9.99
N LYS A 25 3.20 6.76 10.68
CA LYS A 25 3.90 5.62 10.09
C LYS A 25 3.45 4.34 10.75
N LYS A 26 3.06 3.35 9.96
CA LYS A 26 2.60 2.06 10.47
C LYS A 26 3.16 0.91 9.64
N LYS A 27 3.54 -0.17 10.33
CA LYS A 27 4.00 -1.39 9.68
C LYS A 27 2.80 -2.24 9.27
N ALA A 28 2.86 -2.79 8.06
CA ALA A 28 1.87 -3.69 7.53
C ALA A 28 2.53 -4.86 6.83
N THR A 29 1.80 -5.97 6.75
CA THR A 29 2.14 -7.10 5.89
C THR A 29 1.22 -7.09 4.68
N VAL A 30 1.77 -7.20 3.48
CA VAL A 30 0.97 -7.30 2.25
C VAL A 30 0.28 -8.66 2.25
N VAL A 31 -1.05 -8.65 2.18
CA VAL A 31 -1.83 -9.87 2.03
C VAL A 31 -1.97 -10.21 0.56
N LYS A 32 -2.36 -9.22 -0.25
CA LYS A 32 -2.54 -9.38 -1.70
C LYS A 32 -2.54 -8.02 -2.38
N GLU A 33 -1.82 -7.92 -3.48
CA GLU A 33 -1.90 -6.78 -4.39
C GLU A 33 -3.04 -7.00 -5.40
N TYR A 34 -3.96 -6.05 -5.47
CA TYR A 34 -5.01 -6.00 -6.50
C TYR A 34 -4.73 -4.87 -7.51
N PRO A 35 -5.41 -4.84 -8.66
CA PRO A 35 -5.19 -3.80 -9.67
C PRO A 35 -5.40 -2.36 -9.15
N PHE A 36 -6.34 -2.14 -8.24
CA PHE A 36 -6.72 -0.79 -7.77
C PHE A 36 -6.32 -0.48 -6.32
N HIS A 37 -6.10 -1.51 -5.50
CA HIS A 37 -5.77 -1.35 -4.09
C HIS A 37 -4.86 -2.49 -3.61
N ILE A 38 -4.21 -2.31 -2.47
CA ILE A 38 -3.37 -3.31 -1.84
C ILE A 38 -4.05 -3.71 -0.53
N LEU A 39 -4.35 -4.99 -0.36
CA LEU A 39 -4.87 -5.52 0.89
C LEU A 39 -3.70 -5.74 1.85
N MET A 40 -3.81 -5.16 3.05
CA MET A 40 -2.77 -5.16 4.05
C MET A 40 -3.29 -5.69 5.39
N ASP A 41 -2.41 -6.35 6.13
CA ASP A 41 -2.61 -6.77 7.50
C ASP A 41 -1.77 -5.89 8.44
N TRP A 42 -2.45 -5.20 9.36
CA TRP A 42 -1.83 -4.33 10.36
C TRP A 42 -1.56 -5.05 11.69
N GLY A 43 -1.76 -6.37 11.73
CA GLY A 43 -1.62 -7.23 12.91
C GLY A 43 -2.89 -7.32 13.76
N LYS A 44 -3.66 -6.23 13.90
CA LYS A 44 -4.94 -6.24 14.63
C LYS A 44 -6.17 -6.32 13.72
N TYR A 45 -6.05 -5.77 12.52
CA TYR A 45 -7.12 -5.70 11.54
C TYR A 45 -6.52 -5.64 10.14
N ARG A 46 -7.34 -5.95 9.14
CA ARG A 46 -6.98 -5.83 7.73
C ARG A 46 -7.66 -4.60 7.13
N SER A 47 -6.95 -3.90 6.27
CA SER A 47 -7.56 -2.84 5.45
C SER A 47 -6.89 -2.75 4.10
N SER A 48 -7.58 -2.15 3.14
CA SER A 48 -7.04 -1.83 1.84
C SER A 48 -6.44 -0.43 1.81
N VAL A 49 -5.35 -0.26 1.06
CA VAL A 49 -4.81 1.04 0.67
C VAL A 49 -5.05 1.21 -0.83
N ASN A 50 -5.69 2.30 -1.24
CA ASN A 50 -5.91 2.55 -2.66
C ASN A 50 -4.60 2.95 -3.32
N LYS A 51 -4.37 2.44 -4.53
CA LYS A 51 -3.17 2.81 -5.31
C LYS A 51 -3.20 4.26 -5.76
N VAL A 52 -4.38 4.85 -5.85
CA VAL A 52 -4.55 6.29 -6.12
C VAL A 52 -3.93 7.12 -5.01
N ASP A 53 -4.18 6.78 -3.74
CA ASP A 53 -3.61 7.51 -2.59
C ASP A 53 -2.07 7.43 -2.57
N VAL A 54 -1.52 6.33 -3.08
CA VAL A 54 -0.07 6.15 -3.25
C VAL A 54 0.45 7.01 -4.41
N TYR A 55 -0.30 7.04 -5.51
CA TYR A 55 0.04 7.82 -6.70
C TYR A 55 -0.06 9.34 -6.48
N THR A 56 -1.07 9.82 -5.75
CA THR A 56 -1.22 11.23 -5.37
C THR A 56 -0.21 11.67 -4.31
N GLY A 57 0.46 10.71 -3.66
CA GLY A 57 1.47 10.97 -2.64
C GLY A 57 0.91 11.14 -1.22
N ASP A 58 -0.40 10.95 -1.04
CA ASP A 58 -1.06 10.95 0.27
C ASP A 58 -0.55 9.78 1.15
N VAL A 59 -0.20 8.67 0.50
CA VAL A 59 0.36 7.47 1.12
C VAL A 59 1.72 7.16 0.51
N LYS A 60 2.73 6.95 1.36
CA LYS A 60 4.06 6.47 0.93
C LYS A 60 4.29 5.06 1.43
N LEU A 61 4.76 4.19 0.55
CA LEU A 61 5.11 2.80 0.85
C LEU A 61 6.63 2.65 0.83
N ALA A 62 7.19 2.01 1.87
CA ALA A 62 8.60 1.64 1.91
C ALA A 62 8.73 0.17 2.34
N ARG A 63 9.60 -0.60 1.69
CA ARG A 63 9.92 -1.98 2.09
C ARG A 63 10.83 -1.96 3.31
N ILE A 64 10.66 -2.94 4.21
CA ILE A 64 11.46 -3.10 5.45
C ILE A 64 12.33 -4.35 5.33
#